data_AF-A0A961XJA1-F1
#
_entry.id   AF-A0A961XJA1-F1
#
_cell.length_a   1.000
_cell.length_b   1.000
_cell.length_c   1.000
_cell.angle_alpha   90.00
_cell.angle_beta   90.00
_cell.angle_gamma   90.00
#
_symmetry.space_group_name_H-M   'P 1'
#
loop_
_entity.id
_entity.type
_entity.pdbx_description
1 polymer ?
#
loop_
_entity_poly.entity_id
_entity_poly.type
_entity_poly.pdbx_seq_one_letter_code
_entity_poly.pdbx_strand_id
1 'polypeptide(L)'
;GLLEYPRPGLWAIVFIATDTRGEVGHRLEDRGVKSVSVFLPTTPNPTSGFLLFVPETDIEILDMSVEDGAKLVISAGLVAPSKKAGKDAASGLVIDGKPVSNPASPEKGKKVKERG
;
A
#
# COMPACT_ATOMS: atom_id res chain seq x y z
N GLY A 1 2.30 0.02 2.52
CA GLY A 1 1.70 0.91 1.51
C GLY A 1 0.66 1.79 2.15
N LEU A 2 0.08 2.72 1.38
CA LEU A 2 -1.11 3.46 1.73
C LEU A 2 -2.29 2.96 0.91
N LEU A 3 -3.47 2.92 1.53
CA LEU A 3 -4.75 2.59 0.93
C LEU A 3 -5.77 3.64 1.35
N GLU A 4 -6.63 4.09 0.43
CA GLU A 4 -7.78 4.92 0.80
C GLU A 4 -8.84 4.07 1.51
N TYR A 5 -9.06 4.31 2.81
CA TYR A 5 -10.01 3.56 3.61
C TYR A 5 -10.53 4.38 4.81
N PRO A 6 -11.85 4.37 5.11
CA PRO A 6 -12.91 3.65 4.41
C PRO A 6 -13.52 4.47 3.25
N ARG A 7 -12.96 5.64 2.93
CA ARG A 7 -13.46 6.52 1.86
C ARG A 7 -12.30 7.23 1.14
N PRO A 8 -12.54 7.72 -0.10
CA PRO A 8 -11.58 8.55 -0.80
C PRO A 8 -11.15 9.79 0.01
N GLY A 9 -9.87 10.13 -0.10
CA GLY A 9 -9.20 11.19 0.63
C GLY A 9 -8.83 10.86 2.08
N LEU A 10 -9.11 9.64 2.58
CA LEU A 10 -8.64 9.18 3.89
C LEU A 10 -7.69 8.00 3.73
N TRP A 11 -6.45 8.17 4.15
CA TRP A 11 -5.37 7.21 3.93
C TRP A 11 -5.07 6.38 5.18
N ALA A 12 -4.95 5.08 4.99
CA ALA A 12 -4.52 4.15 6.02
C ALA A 12 -3.22 3.45 5.61
N ILE A 13 -2.36 3.20 6.59
CA ILE A 13 -1.19 2.34 6.39
C ILE A 13 -1.63 0.88 6.33
N VAL A 14 -1.08 0.13 5.38
CA VAL A 14 -1.32 -1.32 5.23
C VAL A 14 0.00 -2.06 5.01
N PHE A 15 0.08 -3.28 5.53
CA PHE A 15 1.18 -4.20 5.26
C PHE A 15 0.80 -5.17 4.16
N ILE A 16 1.60 -5.24 3.11
CA ILE A 16 1.33 -6.13 1.97
C ILE A 16 1.86 -7.51 2.34
N ALA A 17 1.00 -8.51 2.30
CA ALA A 17 1.39 -9.89 2.61
C ALA A 17 1.88 -10.59 1.33
N THR A 18 0.96 -10.88 0.42
CA THR A 18 1.21 -11.61 -0.84
C THR A 18 0.12 -11.28 -1.86
N ASP A 19 0.28 -11.81 -3.07
CA ASP A 19 -0.80 -11.93 -4.06
C ASP A 19 -2.02 -12.60 -3.43
N THR A 20 -3.20 -12.21 -3.89
CA THR A 20 -4.42 -12.92 -3.51
C THR A 20 -4.46 -14.27 -4.22
N ARG A 21 -4.52 -15.35 -3.45
CA ARG A 21 -4.50 -16.73 -3.97
C ARG A 21 -5.72 -17.51 -3.48
N GLY A 22 -5.88 -18.73 -4.00
CA GLY A 22 -6.96 -19.64 -3.60
C GLY A 22 -8.33 -19.18 -4.07
N GLU A 23 -9.39 -19.56 -3.35
CA GLU A 23 -10.78 -19.27 -3.76
C GLU A 23 -11.03 -17.76 -3.92
N VAL A 24 -10.52 -16.93 -3.00
CA VAL A 24 -10.71 -15.48 -3.09
C VAL A 24 -10.01 -14.92 -4.33
N GLY A 25 -8.79 -15.37 -4.62
CA GLY A 25 -8.03 -14.95 -5.80
C GLY A 25 -8.79 -15.28 -7.08
N HIS A 26 -9.18 -16.54 -7.26
CA HIS A 26 -9.94 -16.98 -8.43
C HIS A 26 -11.22 -16.15 -8.63
N ARG A 27 -11.98 -15.88 -7.56
CA ARG A 27 -13.24 -15.12 -7.64
C ARG A 27 -13.04 -13.65 -8.02
N LEU A 28 -11.89 -13.07 -7.69
CA LEU A 28 -11.54 -11.70 -8.05
C LEU A 28 -10.95 -11.64 -9.48
N GLU A 29 -10.14 -12.62 -9.84
CA GLU A 29 -9.63 -12.80 -11.21
C GLU A 29 -10.76 -13.01 -12.23
N ASP A 30 -11.78 -13.82 -11.89
CA ASP A 30 -12.99 -13.99 -12.71
C ASP A 30 -13.73 -12.67 -12.97
N ARG A 31 -13.53 -11.67 -12.10
CA ARG A 31 -14.07 -10.32 -12.22
C ARG A 31 -13.09 -9.34 -12.88
N GLY A 32 -11.95 -9.81 -13.34
CA GLY A 32 -10.88 -9.01 -13.94
C GLY A 32 -10.08 -8.17 -12.94
N VAL A 33 -10.12 -8.51 -11.65
CA VAL A 33 -9.44 -7.74 -10.59
C VAL A 33 -8.15 -8.47 -10.18
N LYS A 34 -7.00 -7.90 -10.53
CA LYS A 34 -5.71 -8.32 -9.98
C LYS A 34 -5.53 -7.71 -8.59
N SER A 35 -5.58 -8.55 -7.56
CA SER A 35 -5.60 -8.09 -6.17
C SER A 35 -4.46 -8.64 -5.33
N VAL A 36 -4.08 -7.88 -4.31
CA VAL A 36 -3.14 -8.31 -3.26
C VAL A 36 -3.84 -8.40 -1.92
N SER A 37 -3.34 -9.30 -1.09
CA SER A 37 -3.76 -9.44 0.30
C SER A 37 -2.96 -8.46 1.15
N VAL A 38 -3.66 -7.55 1.83
CA VAL A 38 -3.05 -6.58 2.73
C VAL A 38 -3.64 -6.67 4.13
N PHE A 39 -2.81 -6.45 5.13
CA PHE A 39 -3.24 -6.31 6.52
C PHE A 39 -3.37 -4.83 6.86
N LEU A 40 -4.58 -4.40 7.23
CA LEU A 40 -4.89 -3.09 7.76
C LEU A 40 -4.88 -3.16 9.30
N PRO A 41 -3.79 -2.73 9.97
CA PRO A 41 -3.68 -2.83 11.42
C PRO A 41 -4.52 -1.77 12.12
N THR A 42 -4.91 -2.06 13.36
CA THR A 42 -5.36 -1.05 14.32
C THR A 42 -4.18 -0.48 15.10
N THR A 43 -4.27 0.78 15.51
CA THR A 43 -3.29 1.37 16.44
C THR A 43 -3.78 1.26 17.88
N PRO A 44 -2.92 1.01 18.88
CA PRO A 44 -1.48 0.75 18.77
C PRO A 44 -1.13 -0.73 18.54
N ASN A 45 -2.10 -1.64 18.47
CA ASN A 45 -1.82 -3.08 18.39
C ASN A 45 -1.65 -3.55 16.92
N PRO A 46 -0.42 -3.80 16.44
CA PRO A 46 -0.16 -4.14 15.04
C PRO A 46 -0.56 -5.57 14.67
N THR A 47 -1.16 -6.32 15.60
CA THR A 47 -1.63 -7.70 15.38
C THR A 47 -3.15 -7.80 15.18
N SER A 48 -3.91 -6.78 15.62
CA SER A 48 -5.35 -6.69 15.37
C SER A 48 -5.62 -5.79 14.17
N GLY A 49 -6.69 -6.09 13.44
CA GLY A 49 -6.98 -5.40 12.20
C GLY A 49 -7.83 -6.23 11.25
N PHE A 50 -7.79 -5.84 9.98
CA PHE A 50 -8.53 -6.49 8.91
C PHE A 50 -7.55 -7.06 7.89
N LEU A 51 -7.84 -8.26 7.40
CA LEU A 51 -7.29 -8.75 6.15
C LEU A 51 -8.18 -8.23 5.02
N LEU A 52 -7.60 -7.47 4.10
CA LEU A 52 -8.29 -6.91 2.95
C LEU A 52 -7.68 -7.47 1.66
N PHE A 53 -8.52 -7.68 0.66
CA PHE A 53 -8.11 -8.01 -0.70
C PHE A 53 -8.41 -6.80 -1.57
N VAL A 54 -7.37 -6.15 -2.06
CA VAL A 54 -7.50 -4.85 -2.73
C VAL A 54 -6.86 -4.88 -4.11
N PRO A 55 -7.41 -4.17 -5.11
CA PRO A 55 -6.76 -4.04 -6.40
C PRO A 55 -5.34 -3.51 -6.23
N GLU A 56 -4.38 -4.09 -6.97
CA GLU A 56 -2.98 -3.64 -6.93
C GLU A 56 -2.83 -2.15 -7.26
N THR A 57 -3.71 -1.61 -8.10
CA THR A 57 -3.73 -0.22 -8.53
C THR A 57 -4.14 0.78 -7.46
N ASP A 58 -4.75 0.30 -6.36
CA ASP A 58 -5.32 1.15 -5.32
C ASP A 58 -4.34 1.33 -4.14
N ILE A 59 -3.15 0.72 -4.21
CA ILE A 59 -2.11 0.81 -3.18
C ILE A 59 -0.97 1.70 -3.65
N GLU A 60 -0.65 2.70 -2.84
CA GLU A 60 0.59 3.48 -2.97
C GLU A 60 1.71 2.78 -2.18
N ILE A 61 2.77 2.36 -2.85
CA ILE A 61 3.91 1.71 -2.19
C ILE A 61 4.79 2.78 -1.52
N LEU A 62 5.21 2.51 -0.27
CA LEU A 62 6.07 3.42 0.50
C LEU A 62 7.49 2.86 0.56
N ASP A 63 8.48 3.76 0.55
CA ASP A 63 9.92 3.41 0.66
C ASP A 63 10.35 3.02 2.08
N MET A 64 9.44 3.04 3.06
CA MET A 64 9.74 2.70 4.46
C MET A 64 9.88 1.18 4.65
N SER A 65 10.70 0.78 5.63
CA SER A 65 10.77 -0.63 6.01
C SER A 65 9.51 -1.08 6.74
N VAL A 66 9.28 -2.40 6.76
CA VAL A 66 8.15 -2.99 7.50
C VAL A 66 8.27 -2.69 8.99
N GLU A 67 9.47 -2.74 9.55
CA GLU A 67 9.75 -2.42 10.96
C GLU A 67 9.41 -0.96 11.27
N ASP A 68 9.76 -0.05 10.37
CA ASP A 68 9.45 1.37 10.54
C ASP A 68 7.95 1.65 10.42
N GLY A 69 7.26 0.96 9.51
CA GLY A 69 5.79 0.96 9.46
C GLY A 69 5.16 0.43 10.75
N ALA A 70 5.70 -0.65 11.32
CA ALA A 70 5.22 -1.23 12.57
C ALA A 70 5.41 -0.26 13.76
N LYS A 71 6.56 0.43 13.84
CA LYS A 71 6.79 1.47 14.86
C LYS A 71 5.77 2.61 14.74
N LEU A 72 5.44 3.03 13.52
CA LEU A 72 4.43 4.06 13.29
C LEU A 72 3.06 3.63 13.82
N VAL A 73 2.65 2.39 13.56
CA VAL A 73 1.38 1.83 14.05
C VAL A 73 1.38 1.71 15.58
N ILE A 74 2.43 1.12 16.16
CA ILE A 74 2.55 0.90 17.62
C ILE A 74 2.54 2.21 18.38
N SER A 75 3.17 3.25 17.83
CA SER A 75 3.20 4.58 18.43
C SER A 75 1.94 5.41 18.18
N ALA A 76 0.91 4.85 17.53
CA ALA A 76 -0.27 5.58 17.08
C ALA A 76 0.06 6.85 16.28
N GLY A 77 1.11 6.78 15.45
CA GLY A 77 1.56 7.88 14.60
C GLY A 77 2.58 8.83 15.23
N LEU A 78 2.95 8.65 16.51
CA LEU A 78 3.88 9.54 17.21
C LEU A 78 5.34 9.36 16.79
N VAL A 79 5.70 8.19 16.26
CA VAL A 79 7.06 7.86 15.81
C VAL A 79 7.04 7.58 14.31
N ALA A 80 7.52 8.54 13.52
CA ALA A 80 7.63 8.41 12.07
C ALA A 80 9.10 8.22 11.64
N PRO A 81 9.40 7.32 10.70
CA PRO A 81 10.74 7.15 10.16
C PRO A 81 11.19 8.39 9.38
N SER A 82 12.47 8.74 9.51
CA SER A 82 13.04 9.85 8.72
C SER A 82 13.16 9.46 7.25
N LYS A 83 12.86 10.39 6.32
CA LYS A 83 12.92 10.17 4.85
C LYS A 83 14.26 9.62 4.33
N LYS A 84 15.34 9.66 5.13
CA LYS A 84 16.68 9.19 4.74
C LYS A 84 16.96 7.71 5.09
N ALA A 85 16.03 7.02 5.76
CA ALA A 85 16.25 5.66 6.26
C ALA A 85 15.90 4.52 5.28
N GLY A 86 15.44 4.84 4.06
CA GLY A 86 15.06 3.83 3.07
C GLY A 86 16.11 3.66 1.97
N LYS A 87 17.23 2.98 2.24
CA LYS A 87 18.07 2.44 1.16
C LYS A 87 17.91 0.93 0.96
N ASP A 88 17.28 0.24 1.91
CA ASP A 88 17.31 -1.22 1.95
C ASP A 88 15.93 -1.91 1.96
N ALA A 89 14.79 -1.22 1.80
CA ALA A 89 13.51 -1.80 2.25
C ALA A 89 12.29 -1.81 1.30
N ALA A 90 12.45 -1.51 0.01
CA ALA A 90 11.42 -1.82 -1.01
C ALA A 90 11.87 -2.90 -2.01
N SER A 91 13.14 -3.33 -1.97
CA SER A 91 13.75 -4.25 -2.93
C SER A 91 13.43 -5.74 -2.68
N GLY A 92 12.75 -6.07 -1.58
CA GLY A 92 12.49 -7.45 -1.17
C GLY A 92 11.08 -7.98 -1.47
N LEU A 93 10.10 -7.11 -1.79
CA LEU A 93 8.74 -7.57 -2.05
C LEU A 93 8.60 -7.96 -3.52
N VAL A 94 8.44 -9.26 -3.76
CA VAL A 94 8.34 -9.87 -5.07
C VAL A 94 6.91 -10.38 -5.27
N ILE A 95 6.18 -9.80 -6.23
CA ILE A 95 4.87 -10.27 -6.71
C ILE A 95 5.10 -10.92 -8.08
N ASP A 96 4.67 -12.16 -8.27
CA ASP A 96 4.87 -12.92 -9.52
C ASP A 96 6.31 -12.94 -10.05
N GLY A 97 7.32 -12.94 -9.16
CA GLY A 97 8.73 -12.89 -9.56
C GLY A 97 9.25 -11.50 -9.97
N LYS A 98 8.42 -10.45 -9.88
CA LYS A 98 8.79 -9.06 -10.20
C LYS A 98 8.86 -8.20 -8.93
N PRO A 99 9.86 -7.32 -8.80
CA PRO A 99 9.87 -6.32 -7.74
C PRO A 99 8.63 -5.43 -7.84
N VAL A 100 7.90 -5.31 -6.75
CA VAL A 100 6.76 -4.38 -6.69
C VAL A 100 7.33 -2.96 -6.74
N SER A 101 7.03 -2.26 -7.83
CA SER A 101 7.35 -0.83 -7.98
C SER A 101 6.04 -0.06 -8.08
N ASN A 102 6.05 1.17 -7.57
CA ASN A 102 4.87 2.04 -7.64
C ASN A 102 4.47 2.20 -9.12
N PRO A 103 3.19 2.00 -9.50
CA PRO A 103 2.75 2.39 -10.83
C PRO A 103 3.08 3.88 -11.01
N ALA A 104 3.69 4.23 -12.14
CA ALA A 104 4.13 5.60 -12.39
C ALA A 104 2.98 6.57 -12.12
N SER A 105 3.17 7.50 -11.18
CA SER A 105 2.17 8.52 -10.88
C SER A 105 1.78 9.21 -12.19
N PRO A 106 0.48 9.39 -12.48
CA PRO A 106 0.08 10.15 -13.66
C PRO A 106 0.72 11.54 -13.59
N GLU A 107 1.45 11.92 -14.63
CA GLU A 107 2.06 13.24 -14.75
C GLU A 107 1.00 14.31 -14.45
N LYS A 108 1.28 15.17 -13.47
CA LYS A 108 0.41 16.30 -13.13
C LYS A 108 0.10 17.08 -14.40
N GLY A 109 -1.18 17.06 -14.79
CA GLY A 109 -1.71 17.68 -15.99
C GLY A 109 -1.19 19.10 -16.20
N LYS A 110 -0.66 19.31 -17.41
CA LYS A 110 -0.19 20.57 -17.97
C LYS A 110 -1.22 21.68 -17.73
N LYS A 111 -0.79 22.74 -17.03
CA LYS A 111 -1.57 23.96 -16.77
C LYS A 111 -2.10 24.52 -18.11
N VAL A 112 -3.41 24.39 -18.36
CA VAL A 112 -4.05 25.02 -19.51
C VAL A 112 -4.03 26.53 -19.28
N LYS A 113 -3.25 27.22 -20.10
CA LYS A 113 -3.14 28.67 -20.14
C LYS A 113 -4.39 29.20 -20.86
N GLU A 114 -5.35 29.73 -20.10
CA GLU A 114 -6.45 30.51 -20.67
C GLU A 114 -5.85 31.69 -21.46
N ARG A 115 -6.23 31.79 -22.73
CA ARG A 115 -6.00 32.96 -23.58
C ARG A 115 -7.23 33.85 -23.43
N GLY A 116 -7.05 35.01 -22.83
CA GLY A 116 -7.84 36.21 -23.12
C GLY A 116 -7.21 36.98 -24.28
#